data_AF-A0AAU5DSG1-F1
#
_entry.id   AF-A0AAU5DSG1-F1
#
_cell.length_a   1.000
_cell.length_b   1.000
_cell.length_c   1.000
_cell.angle_alpha   90.00
_cell.angle_beta   90.00
_cell.angle_gamma   90.00
#
_symmetry.space_group_name_H-M   'P 1'
#
loop_
_entity.id
_entity.type
_entity.pdbx_description
1 polymer ?
#
loop_
_entity_poly.entity_id
_entity_poly.type
_entity_poly.pdbx_seq_one_letter_code
_entity_poly.pdbx_strand_id
1 'polypeptide(L)'
;MLPAETDAAPFRVPAEFVRYAVALEPAELAWGYVNGRLDDQDTLRLAFLRRCDLRERAGAFTRFEGLEPGAPELDVLCHRLADSRAEAHRIWDHLVLSWACSRPDEERDRLLGTVGEPGTARVGRRSPDDALLRRAAGRDEFLVGRAASGQGMNWQNSSALLGTDRPEEVDAAFDRGEDLVGVAVIGLALNHPEATAILPRVARALESADAELRHQGRVALAHVARLHRTVDRRCLELLRSQPRGNEADDDLWSYVPHRRLPMWLWRHHLAERLMWQLRDRWRA
;
A
#
# COMPACT_ATOMS: atom_id res chain seq x y z
N MET A 1 -27.74 5.39 43.02
CA MET A 1 -27.70 5.92 41.64
C MET A 1 -26.25 6.21 41.33
N LEU A 2 -25.54 5.25 40.75
CA LEU A 2 -24.15 5.43 40.32
C LEU A 2 -24.15 6.14 38.96
N PRO A 3 -23.24 7.08 38.69
CA PRO A 3 -23.18 7.77 37.41
C PRO A 3 -22.79 6.76 36.32
N ALA A 4 -23.44 6.91 35.16
CA ALA A 4 -23.26 6.07 33.98
C ALA A 4 -21.79 5.97 33.57
N GLU A 5 -21.43 4.79 33.08
CA GLU A 5 -20.17 4.52 32.39
C GLU A 5 -19.81 5.66 31.46
N THR A 6 -18.57 6.12 31.56
CA THR A 6 -18.01 7.09 30.63
C THR A 6 -17.95 6.42 29.27
N ASP A 7 -18.93 6.72 28.41
CA ASP A 7 -19.02 6.27 27.03
C ASP A 7 -17.90 6.97 26.24
N ALA A 8 -16.67 6.49 26.45
CA ALA A 8 -15.50 6.99 25.77
C ALA A 8 -15.68 6.65 24.29
N ALA A 9 -15.71 7.68 23.45
CA ALA A 9 -15.87 7.51 22.02
C ALA A 9 -14.91 6.43 21.49
N PRO A 10 -15.38 5.48 20.66
CA PRO A 10 -14.56 4.40 20.16
C PRO A 10 -13.32 4.94 19.45
N PHE A 11 -12.19 4.29 19.67
CA PHE A 11 -10.92 4.69 19.06
C PHE A 11 -11.02 4.63 17.53
N ARG A 12 -10.75 5.78 16.87
CA ARG A 12 -10.74 5.92 15.41
C ARG A 12 -9.37 5.57 14.84
N VAL A 13 -9.36 4.78 13.77
CA VAL A 13 -8.15 4.47 13.01
C VAL A 13 -8.11 5.40 11.81
N PRO A 14 -7.01 6.14 11.56
CA PRO A 14 -6.95 7.06 10.43
C PRO A 14 -7.20 6.35 9.09
N ALA A 15 -8.05 6.91 8.24
CA ALA A 15 -8.34 6.31 6.93
C ALA A 15 -7.09 6.05 6.08
N GLU A 16 -6.08 6.92 6.17
CA GLU A 16 -4.79 6.69 5.50
C GLU A 16 -4.17 5.37 5.93
N PHE A 17 -4.18 5.07 7.23
CA PHE A 17 -3.65 3.79 7.71
C PHE A 17 -4.50 2.61 7.22
N VAL A 18 -5.82 2.72 7.33
CA VAL A 18 -6.76 1.66 6.90
C VAL A 18 -6.57 1.33 5.42
N ARG A 19 -6.38 2.35 4.57
CA ARG A 19 -6.13 2.20 3.13
C ARG A 19 -4.95 1.27 2.85
N TYR A 20 -3.83 1.38 3.56
CA TYR A 20 -2.66 0.53 3.31
C TYR A 20 -2.72 -0.79 4.08
N ALA A 21 -3.45 -0.82 5.19
CA ALA A 21 -3.41 -1.95 6.11
C ALA A 21 -4.32 -3.12 5.73
N VAL A 22 -5.40 -2.92 4.95
CA VAL A 22 -6.26 -4.03 4.50
C VAL A 22 -7.06 -3.72 3.22
N ALA A 23 -7.39 -4.77 2.46
CA ALA A 23 -8.40 -4.73 1.40
C ALA A 23 -9.82 -4.85 1.99
N LEU A 24 -10.41 -3.74 2.45
CA LEU A 24 -11.76 -3.77 3.03
C LEU A 24 -12.82 -4.26 2.03
N GLU A 25 -13.77 -5.03 2.53
CA GLU A 25 -15.04 -5.31 1.90
C GLU A 25 -16.14 -4.30 2.32
N PRO A 26 -17.26 -4.19 1.59
CA PRO A 26 -18.34 -3.24 1.90
C PRO A 26 -18.92 -3.42 3.31
N ALA A 27 -19.12 -4.66 3.76
CA ALA A 27 -19.64 -4.97 5.09
C ALA A 27 -18.66 -4.58 6.20
N GLU A 28 -17.36 -4.70 5.93
CA GLU A 28 -16.29 -4.35 6.88
C GLU A 28 -16.14 -2.84 6.99
N LEU A 29 -16.16 -2.13 5.86
CA LEU A 29 -16.19 -0.67 5.85
C LEU A 29 -17.40 -0.14 6.64
N ALA A 30 -18.58 -0.68 6.35
CA ALA A 30 -19.83 -0.31 7.00
C ALA A 30 -19.82 -0.62 8.51
N TRP A 31 -19.25 -1.75 8.93
CA TRP A 31 -19.08 -2.06 10.35
C TRP A 31 -18.20 -1.01 11.05
N GLY A 32 -17.12 -0.57 10.40
CA GLY A 32 -16.23 0.46 10.92
C GLY A 32 -16.95 1.79 11.16
N TYR A 33 -17.84 2.17 10.24
CA TYR A 33 -18.71 3.34 10.38
C TYR A 33 -19.66 3.21 11.57
N VAL A 34 -20.48 2.15 11.59
CA VAL A 34 -21.52 1.92 12.61
C VAL A 34 -20.93 1.87 14.03
N ASN A 35 -19.71 1.35 14.17
CA ASN A 35 -19.03 1.24 15.46
C ASN A 35 -18.08 2.42 15.75
N GLY A 36 -18.24 3.53 15.04
CA GLY A 36 -17.51 4.79 15.26
C GLY A 36 -15.99 4.70 15.07
N ARG A 37 -15.49 3.68 14.35
CA ARG A 37 -14.07 3.54 13.98
C ARG A 37 -13.68 4.46 12.83
N LEU A 38 -14.66 4.84 12.02
CA LEU A 38 -14.57 5.82 10.94
C LEU A 38 -15.64 6.88 11.14
N ASP A 39 -15.40 8.08 10.62
CA ASP A 39 -16.46 9.07 10.41
C ASP A 39 -16.99 9.03 8.98
N ASP A 40 -18.00 9.84 8.70
CA ASP A 40 -18.64 9.94 7.39
C ASP A 40 -17.63 10.22 6.27
N GLN A 41 -16.70 11.16 6.50
CA GLN A 41 -15.73 11.59 5.50
C GLN A 41 -14.74 10.47 5.19
N ASP A 42 -14.18 9.84 6.21
CA ASP A 42 -13.25 8.74 6.07
C ASP A 42 -13.91 7.51 5.43
N THR A 43 -15.18 7.25 5.73
CA THR A 43 -15.96 6.15 5.15
C THR A 43 -16.17 6.33 3.65
N LEU A 44 -16.65 7.52 3.24
CA LEU A 44 -16.87 7.84 1.83
C LEU A 44 -15.54 7.84 1.05
N ARG A 45 -14.47 8.37 1.67
CA ARG A 45 -13.14 8.35 1.08
C ARG A 45 -12.62 6.93 0.85
N LEU A 46 -12.73 6.05 1.83
CA LEU A 46 -12.30 4.65 1.71
C LEU A 46 -13.17 3.88 0.70
N ALA A 47 -14.48 4.11 0.67
CA ALA A 47 -15.37 3.54 -0.34
C ALA A 47 -14.96 3.94 -1.77
N PHE A 48 -14.67 5.23 -1.96
CA PHE A 48 -14.20 5.75 -3.26
C PHE A 48 -12.88 5.11 -3.69
N LEU A 49 -11.90 5.02 -2.79
CA LEU A 49 -10.60 4.41 -3.08
C LEU A 49 -10.75 2.92 -3.44
N ARG A 50 -11.51 2.14 -2.66
CA ARG A 50 -11.75 0.72 -3.01
C ARG A 50 -12.51 0.56 -4.32
N ARG A 51 -13.41 1.48 -4.66
CA ARG A 51 -14.04 1.49 -5.99
C ARG A 51 -13.02 1.74 -7.11
N CYS A 52 -12.05 2.62 -6.90
CA CYS A 52 -10.96 2.85 -7.86
C CYS A 52 -10.06 1.62 -8.04
N ASP A 53 -9.79 0.88 -6.96
CA ASP A 53 -8.99 -0.35 -6.99
C ASP A 53 -9.71 -1.50 -7.73
N LEU A 54 -11.04 -1.58 -7.57
CA LEU A 54 -11.85 -2.68 -8.09
C LEU A 54 -12.48 -2.39 -9.46
N ARG A 55 -12.71 -1.11 -9.81
CA ARG A 55 -13.37 -0.65 -11.04
C ARG A 55 -14.68 -1.40 -11.33
N GLU A 56 -14.77 -2.13 -12.44
CA GLU A 56 -15.97 -2.88 -12.84
C GLU A 56 -16.36 -3.95 -11.80
N ARG A 57 -15.43 -4.35 -10.92
CA ARG A 57 -15.64 -5.31 -9.83
C ARG A 57 -16.03 -4.65 -8.49
N ALA A 58 -16.28 -3.35 -8.47
CA ALA A 58 -16.56 -2.61 -7.22
C ALA A 58 -17.82 -3.06 -6.49
N GLY A 59 -18.78 -3.69 -7.17
CA GLY A 59 -19.94 -4.32 -6.54
C GLY A 59 -20.71 -3.34 -5.64
N ALA A 60 -20.89 -3.68 -4.36
CA ALA A 60 -21.63 -2.83 -3.43
C ALA A 60 -20.95 -1.50 -3.08
N PHE A 61 -19.66 -1.30 -3.41
CA PHE A 61 -19.00 0.01 -3.24
C PHE A 61 -19.60 1.10 -4.14
N THR A 62 -20.25 0.75 -5.25
CA THR A 62 -20.93 1.74 -6.11
C THR A 62 -22.11 2.41 -5.42
N ARG A 63 -22.68 1.81 -4.37
CA ARG A 63 -23.81 2.36 -3.61
C ARG A 63 -23.44 3.57 -2.76
N PHE A 64 -22.14 3.79 -2.52
CA PHE A 64 -21.63 4.97 -1.82
C PHE A 64 -21.46 6.19 -2.75
N GLU A 65 -21.62 6.01 -4.06
CA GLU A 65 -21.42 7.08 -5.03
C GLU A 65 -22.51 8.16 -4.92
N GLY A 66 -22.08 9.42 -4.85
CA GLY A 66 -22.97 10.57 -4.73
C GLY A 66 -23.54 10.78 -3.32
N LEU A 67 -23.13 9.98 -2.33
CA LEU A 67 -23.44 10.25 -0.93
C LEU A 67 -22.52 11.34 -0.39
N GLU A 68 -23.08 12.22 0.44
CA GLU A 68 -22.37 13.31 1.09
C GLU A 68 -22.18 13.02 2.59
N PRO A 69 -21.16 13.59 3.24
CA PRO A 69 -21.01 13.50 4.69
C PRO A 69 -22.26 14.03 5.41
N GLY A 70 -22.71 13.33 6.46
CA GLY A 70 -23.93 13.64 7.22
C GLY A 70 -25.25 13.23 6.57
N ALA A 71 -25.22 12.62 5.37
CA ALA A 71 -26.44 12.16 4.71
C ALA A 71 -27.06 10.96 5.44
N PRO A 72 -28.37 10.97 5.78
CA PRO A 72 -29.04 9.85 6.43
C PRO A 72 -29.00 8.56 5.59
N GLU A 73 -28.86 8.68 4.28
CA GLU A 73 -28.68 7.55 3.35
C GLU A 73 -27.39 6.78 3.62
N LEU A 74 -26.32 7.45 4.04
CA LEU A 74 -25.06 6.79 4.41
C LEU A 74 -25.27 5.92 5.65
N ASP A 75 -25.94 6.45 6.67
CA ASP A 75 -26.24 5.73 7.90
C ASP A 75 -27.09 4.48 7.65
N VAL A 76 -28.17 4.62 6.87
CA VAL A 76 -29.05 3.51 6.49
C VAL A 76 -28.30 2.45 5.67
N LEU A 77 -27.42 2.87 4.76
CA LEU A 77 -26.61 1.96 3.96
C LEU A 77 -25.61 1.18 4.82
N CYS A 78 -24.89 1.87 5.71
CA CYS A 78 -23.90 1.27 6.57
C CYS A 78 -24.52 0.27 7.55
N HIS A 79 -25.63 0.62 8.21
CA HIS A 79 -26.33 -0.33 9.09
C HIS A 79 -26.75 -1.60 8.33
N ARG A 80 -27.33 -1.46 7.13
CA ARG A 80 -27.74 -2.61 6.30
C ARG A 80 -26.57 -3.49 5.87
N LEU A 81 -25.42 -2.89 5.54
CA LEU A 81 -24.25 -3.62 5.09
C LEU A 81 -23.49 -4.28 6.26
N ALA A 82 -23.43 -3.64 7.42
CA ALA A 82 -22.73 -4.15 8.60
C ALA A 82 -23.31 -5.49 9.08
N ASP A 83 -24.65 -5.64 9.01
CA ASP A 83 -25.34 -6.87 9.40
C ASP A 83 -25.04 -8.09 8.50
N SER A 84 -24.46 -7.87 7.32
CA SER A 84 -24.21 -8.94 6.35
C SER A 84 -22.98 -9.80 6.66
N ARG A 85 -22.11 -9.38 7.59
CA ARG A 85 -20.86 -10.09 7.91
C ARG A 85 -20.55 -10.09 9.41
N ALA A 86 -20.92 -11.19 10.08
CA ALA A 86 -20.76 -11.37 11.53
C ALA A 86 -19.31 -11.19 12.05
N GLU A 87 -18.32 -11.40 11.18
CA GLU A 87 -16.90 -11.37 11.54
C GLU A 87 -16.18 -10.07 11.17
N ALA A 88 -16.91 -9.04 10.71
CA ALA A 88 -16.33 -7.75 10.36
C ALA A 88 -15.56 -7.10 11.53
N HIS A 89 -15.90 -7.41 12.78
CA HIS A 89 -15.15 -6.91 13.94
C HIS A 89 -13.67 -7.36 13.96
N ARG A 90 -13.34 -8.56 13.43
CA ARG A 90 -11.98 -9.14 13.50
C ARG A 90 -10.95 -8.32 12.73
N ILE A 91 -11.33 -7.76 11.57
CA ILE A 91 -10.44 -6.91 10.76
C ILE A 91 -10.19 -5.57 11.45
N TRP A 92 -11.18 -5.02 12.14
CA TRP A 92 -11.05 -3.77 12.89
C TRP A 92 -10.22 -3.94 14.15
N ASP A 93 -10.36 -5.07 14.84
CA ASP A 93 -9.45 -5.47 15.92
C ASP A 93 -8.00 -5.51 15.43
N HIS A 94 -7.76 -6.12 14.26
CA HIS A 94 -6.44 -6.14 13.64
C HIS A 94 -5.96 -4.73 13.29
N LEU A 95 -6.80 -3.88 12.69
CA LEU A 95 -6.43 -2.52 12.31
C LEU A 95 -6.05 -1.66 13.51
N VAL A 96 -6.83 -1.72 14.59
CA VAL A 96 -6.54 -1.00 15.84
C VAL A 96 -5.21 -1.48 16.43
N LEU A 97 -5.01 -2.80 16.49
CA LEU A 97 -3.78 -3.39 17.01
C LEU A 97 -2.55 -3.03 16.17
N SER A 98 -2.65 -3.14 14.85
CA SER A 98 -1.59 -2.79 13.91
C SER A 98 -1.24 -1.30 13.98
N TRP A 99 -2.24 -0.44 14.13
CA TRP A 99 -2.03 1.00 14.31
C TRP A 99 -1.35 1.30 15.65
N ALA A 100 -1.81 0.70 16.74
CA ALA A 100 -1.16 0.88 18.04
C ALA A 100 0.31 0.45 18.01
N CYS A 101 0.61 -0.69 17.37
CA CYS A 101 1.97 -1.19 17.23
C CYS A 101 2.87 -0.40 16.27
N SER A 102 2.33 0.49 15.42
CA SER A 102 3.13 1.38 14.59
C SER A 102 3.57 2.65 15.31
N ARG A 103 3.04 2.89 16.52
CA ARG A 103 3.39 4.05 17.35
C ARG A 103 4.61 3.78 18.25
N PRO A 104 5.29 4.85 18.71
CA PRO A 104 6.34 4.73 19.73
C PRO A 104 5.82 4.04 21.00
N ASP A 105 6.72 3.39 21.74
CA ASP A 105 6.39 2.51 22.88
C ASP A 105 5.44 3.16 23.91
N GLU A 106 5.66 4.42 24.27
CA GLU A 106 4.82 5.17 25.23
C GLU A 106 3.37 5.35 24.73
N GLU A 107 3.20 5.62 23.44
CA GLU A 107 1.88 5.81 22.82
C GLU A 107 1.20 4.47 22.54
N ARG A 108 1.97 3.45 22.14
CA ARG A 108 1.51 2.08 21.99
C ARG A 108 0.93 1.55 23.31
N ASP A 109 1.66 1.70 24.41
CA ASP A 109 1.24 1.17 25.71
C ASP A 109 -0.02 1.87 26.24
N ARG A 110 -0.16 3.19 25.96
CA ARG A 110 -1.40 3.94 26.23
C ARG A 110 -2.58 3.39 25.41
N LEU A 111 -2.39 3.22 24.10
CA LEU A 111 -3.44 2.77 23.19
C LEU A 111 -3.88 1.33 23.49
N LEU A 112 -2.93 0.42 23.71
CA LEU A 112 -3.22 -0.97 24.07
C LEU A 112 -3.89 -1.08 25.46
N GLY A 113 -3.57 -0.18 26.39
CA GLY A 113 -4.23 -0.09 27.69
C GLY A 113 -5.72 0.30 27.60
N THR A 114 -6.13 1.02 26.55
CA THR A 114 -7.51 1.45 26.32
C THR A 114 -8.37 0.48 25.50
N VAL A 115 -7.78 -0.56 24.90
CA VAL A 115 -8.48 -1.55 24.06
C VAL A 115 -9.08 -2.71 24.91
N GLY A 116 -8.99 -2.63 26.24
CA GLY A 116 -9.71 -3.54 27.14
C GLY A 116 -11.17 -3.14 27.27
N GLU A 117 -12.10 -4.09 27.09
CA GLU A 117 -13.53 -3.86 27.27
C GLU A 117 -13.87 -3.19 28.61
N PRO A 118 -14.75 -2.17 28.64
CA PRO A 118 -15.33 -1.70 29.88
C PRO A 118 -16.23 -2.82 30.46
N GLY A 119 -15.89 -3.32 31.65
CA GLY A 119 -16.74 -4.23 32.42
C GLY A 119 -16.21 -5.66 32.62
N THR A 120 -15.16 -6.10 31.93
CA THR A 120 -14.53 -7.38 32.25
C THR A 120 -13.45 -7.20 33.32
N ALA A 121 -13.73 -7.69 34.53
CA ALA A 121 -12.82 -7.69 35.67
C ALA A 121 -11.40 -8.11 35.25
N ARG A 122 -10.41 -7.21 35.41
CA ARG A 122 -8.94 -7.41 35.27
C ARG A 122 -8.55 -8.85 34.89
N VAL A 123 -8.86 -9.27 33.66
CA VAL A 123 -8.28 -10.48 33.08
C VAL A 123 -6.85 -10.09 32.79
N GLY A 124 -5.91 -10.87 33.34
CA GLY A 124 -4.50 -10.54 33.47
C GLY A 124 -3.95 -9.75 32.28
N ARG A 125 -3.17 -8.71 32.61
CA ARG A 125 -2.36 -7.90 31.70
C ARG A 125 -1.91 -8.78 30.51
N ARG A 126 -2.62 -8.70 29.39
CA ARG A 126 -2.38 -9.57 28.22
C ARG A 126 -0.92 -9.37 27.79
N SER A 127 -0.20 -10.46 27.52
CA SER A 127 1.24 -10.36 27.26
C SER A 127 1.47 -9.56 25.97
N PRO A 128 2.52 -8.72 25.89
CA PRO A 128 2.97 -8.12 24.63
C PRO A 128 3.15 -9.16 23.50
N ASP A 129 3.53 -10.40 23.85
CA ASP A 129 3.70 -11.49 22.89
C ASP A 129 2.36 -11.91 22.26
N ASP A 130 1.25 -11.90 23.03
CA ASP A 130 -0.09 -12.24 22.51
C ASP A 130 -0.56 -11.21 21.49
N ALA A 131 -0.25 -9.93 21.74
CA ALA A 131 -0.56 -8.83 20.82
C ALA A 131 0.23 -8.98 19.51
N LEU A 132 1.51 -9.35 19.57
CA LEU A 132 2.31 -9.59 18.37
C LEU A 132 1.80 -10.80 17.58
N LEU A 133 1.45 -11.90 18.25
CA LEU A 133 0.89 -13.09 17.60
C LEU A 133 -0.45 -12.79 16.91
N ARG A 134 -1.36 -12.07 17.58
CA ARG A 134 -2.63 -11.63 16.98
C ARG A 134 -2.42 -10.72 15.79
N ARG A 135 -1.45 -9.79 15.87
CA ARG A 135 -1.11 -8.89 14.77
C ARG A 135 -0.59 -9.68 13.57
N ALA A 136 0.31 -10.65 13.80
CA ALA A 136 0.84 -11.52 12.76
C ALA A 136 -0.27 -12.34 12.10
N ALA A 137 -1.13 -13.01 12.89
CA ALA A 137 -2.25 -13.79 12.38
C ALA A 137 -3.22 -12.93 11.55
N GLY A 138 -3.56 -11.71 12.01
CA GLY A 138 -4.41 -10.80 11.24
C GLY A 138 -3.74 -10.28 9.96
N ARG A 139 -2.41 -10.08 9.97
CA ARG A 139 -1.66 -9.75 8.74
C ARG A 139 -1.73 -10.91 7.75
N ASP A 140 -1.54 -12.14 8.21
CA ASP A 140 -1.62 -13.32 7.36
C ASP A 140 -3.03 -13.51 6.77
N GLU A 141 -4.08 -13.30 7.56
CA GLU A 141 -5.47 -13.43 7.10
C GLU A 141 -5.89 -12.29 6.16
N PHE A 142 -5.76 -11.04 6.60
CA PHE A 142 -6.41 -9.89 5.94
C PHE A 142 -5.55 -9.19 4.90
N LEU A 143 -4.22 -9.32 4.98
CA LEU A 143 -3.30 -8.78 3.97
C LEU A 143 -2.83 -9.89 3.04
N VAL A 144 -2.07 -10.84 3.57
CA VAL A 144 -1.38 -11.85 2.74
C VAL A 144 -2.38 -12.79 2.08
N GLY A 145 -3.34 -13.33 2.83
CA GLY A 145 -4.36 -14.25 2.31
C GLY A 145 -5.25 -13.61 1.25
N ARG A 146 -5.65 -12.35 1.43
CA ARG A 146 -6.47 -11.61 0.45
C ARG A 146 -5.68 -11.19 -0.79
N ALA A 147 -4.42 -10.82 -0.60
CA ALA A 147 -3.52 -10.57 -1.71
C ALA A 147 -3.33 -11.84 -2.54
N ALA A 148 -3.10 -12.98 -1.89
CA ALA A 148 -2.96 -14.29 -2.53
C ALA A 148 -4.20 -14.67 -3.35
N SER A 149 -5.41 -14.38 -2.86
CA SER A 149 -6.66 -14.65 -3.58
C SER A 149 -6.96 -13.66 -4.72
N GLY A 150 -6.16 -12.61 -4.90
CA GLY A 150 -6.33 -11.61 -5.96
C GLY A 150 -7.58 -10.73 -5.78
N GLN A 151 -8.11 -10.64 -4.55
CA GLN A 151 -9.30 -9.86 -4.23
C GLN A 151 -9.00 -8.38 -3.96
N GLY A 152 -7.73 -8.02 -3.78
CA GLY A 152 -7.33 -6.67 -3.44
C GLY A 152 -7.47 -5.67 -4.58
N MET A 153 -7.26 -6.10 -5.82
CA MET A 153 -7.12 -5.23 -7.00
C MET A 153 -7.78 -5.85 -8.25
N ASN A 154 -8.19 -4.99 -9.19
CA ASN A 154 -8.60 -5.43 -10.53
C ASN A 154 -7.38 -5.64 -11.44
N TRP A 155 -6.86 -6.88 -11.46
CA TRP A 155 -5.69 -7.28 -12.25
C TRP A 155 -5.91 -7.27 -13.77
N GLN A 156 -7.14 -7.06 -14.24
CA GLN A 156 -7.47 -6.91 -15.66
C GLN A 156 -7.41 -5.45 -16.13
N ASN A 157 -7.20 -4.48 -15.23
CA ASN A 157 -7.30 -3.05 -15.53
C ASN A 157 -6.00 -2.29 -15.17
N SER A 158 -5.26 -1.83 -16.17
CA SER A 158 -4.00 -1.11 -15.98
C SER A 158 -4.14 0.18 -15.16
N SER A 159 -5.24 0.92 -15.32
CA SER A 159 -5.50 2.16 -14.56
C SER A 159 -5.73 1.88 -13.07
N ALA A 160 -6.31 0.73 -12.72
CA ALA A 160 -6.43 0.31 -11.33
C ALA A 160 -5.04 -0.04 -10.76
N LEU A 161 -4.22 -0.77 -11.53
CA LEU A 161 -2.89 -1.19 -11.10
C LEU A 161 -1.89 -0.03 -10.96
N LEU A 162 -1.99 1.00 -11.79
CA LEU A 162 -1.20 2.22 -11.63
C LEU A 162 -1.52 2.99 -10.34
N GLY A 163 -2.68 2.75 -9.73
CA GLY A 163 -3.05 3.29 -8.42
C GLY A 163 -2.54 2.45 -7.24
N THR A 164 -1.90 1.31 -7.49
CA THR A 164 -1.48 0.41 -6.40
C THR A 164 -0.40 1.03 -5.54
N ASP A 165 -0.53 0.83 -4.25
CA ASP A 165 0.43 1.22 -3.21
C ASP A 165 0.66 0.06 -2.23
N ARG A 166 0.30 -1.19 -2.61
CA ARG A 166 0.35 -2.35 -1.71
C ARG A 166 1.40 -3.37 -2.16
N PRO A 167 2.55 -3.44 -1.47
CA PRO A 167 3.64 -4.33 -1.87
C PRO A 167 3.26 -5.82 -1.81
N GLU A 168 2.41 -6.23 -0.86
CA GLU A 168 1.95 -7.61 -0.70
C GLU A 168 1.07 -8.08 -1.87
N GLU A 169 0.23 -7.19 -2.42
CA GLU A 169 -0.58 -7.47 -3.62
C GLU A 169 0.30 -7.73 -4.85
N VAL A 170 1.38 -6.95 -4.99
CA VAL A 170 2.35 -7.11 -6.07
C VAL A 170 3.12 -8.43 -5.93
N ASP A 171 3.54 -8.79 -4.71
CA ASP A 171 4.21 -10.08 -4.47
C ASP A 171 3.32 -11.26 -4.85
N ALA A 172 2.08 -11.24 -4.37
CA ALA A 172 1.10 -12.28 -4.66
C ALA A 172 0.79 -12.37 -6.16
N ALA A 173 0.75 -11.24 -6.86
CA ALA A 173 0.56 -11.22 -8.31
C ALA A 173 1.73 -11.81 -9.10
N PHE A 174 2.97 -11.58 -8.64
CA PHE A 174 4.10 -12.29 -9.23
C PHE A 174 3.99 -13.80 -9.02
N ASP A 175 3.52 -14.24 -7.84
CA ASP A 175 3.38 -15.68 -7.53
C ASP A 175 2.25 -16.33 -8.34
N ARG A 176 1.18 -15.58 -8.65
CA ARG A 176 0.11 -16.02 -9.55
C ARG A 176 0.47 -15.95 -11.04
N GLY A 177 1.52 -15.22 -11.40
CA GLY A 177 1.88 -14.96 -12.79
C GLY A 177 0.88 -14.03 -13.50
N GLU A 178 0.37 -13.00 -12.81
CA GLU A 178 -0.55 -12.02 -13.40
C GLU A 178 0.11 -11.26 -14.56
N ASP A 179 -0.57 -11.21 -15.71
CA ASP A 179 -0.05 -10.60 -16.95
C ASP A 179 0.37 -9.13 -16.77
N LEU A 180 -0.32 -8.38 -15.90
CA LEU A 180 -0.10 -6.96 -15.68
C LEU A 180 0.71 -6.64 -14.41
N VAL A 181 1.42 -7.62 -13.82
CA VAL A 181 2.18 -7.41 -12.59
C VAL A 181 3.23 -6.30 -12.71
N GLY A 182 3.88 -6.13 -13.87
CA GLY A 182 4.87 -5.07 -14.04
C GLY A 182 4.26 -3.66 -14.08
N VAL A 183 3.01 -3.51 -14.55
CA VAL A 183 2.25 -2.25 -14.42
C VAL A 183 2.00 -1.93 -12.95
N ALA A 184 1.68 -2.95 -12.14
CA ALA A 184 1.53 -2.80 -10.70
C ALA A 184 2.86 -2.43 -10.02
N VAL A 185 4.01 -2.92 -10.49
CA VAL A 185 5.33 -2.50 -9.99
C VAL A 185 5.59 -1.02 -10.29
N ILE A 186 5.18 -0.52 -11.47
CA ILE A 186 5.24 0.91 -11.80
C ILE A 186 4.31 1.71 -10.87
N GLY A 187 3.07 1.26 -10.69
CA GLY A 187 2.13 1.88 -9.75
C GLY A 187 2.70 1.96 -8.32
N LEU A 188 3.31 0.88 -7.85
CA LEU A 188 3.95 0.85 -6.53
C LEU A 188 5.08 1.89 -6.42
N ALA A 189 5.89 2.05 -7.47
CA ALA A 189 6.95 3.06 -7.51
C ALA A 189 6.43 4.51 -7.56
N LEU A 190 5.21 4.72 -8.06
CA LEU A 190 4.57 6.04 -8.11
C LEU A 190 3.88 6.43 -6.80
N ASN A 191 3.35 5.46 -6.05
CA ASN A 191 2.43 5.73 -4.93
C ASN A 191 2.96 5.30 -3.56
N HIS A 192 3.85 4.32 -3.45
CA HIS A 192 4.32 3.86 -2.15
C HIS A 192 5.37 4.82 -1.56
N PRO A 193 5.24 5.27 -0.29
CA PRO A 193 6.14 6.28 0.28
C PRO A 193 7.58 5.78 0.50
N GLU A 194 7.75 4.47 0.78
CA GLU A 194 9.04 3.89 1.14
C GLU A 194 9.69 3.10 -0.01
N ALA A 195 10.86 3.55 -0.46
CA ALA A 195 11.65 2.87 -1.50
C ALA A 195 12.10 1.46 -1.08
N THR A 196 12.29 1.20 0.21
CA THR A 196 12.70 -0.11 0.74
C THR A 196 11.63 -1.18 0.53
N ALA A 197 10.35 -0.80 0.46
CA ALA A 197 9.27 -1.69 0.08
C ALA A 197 9.17 -1.87 -1.45
N ILE A 198 9.55 -0.86 -2.24
CA ILE A 198 9.43 -0.89 -3.70
C ILE A 198 10.57 -1.70 -4.36
N LEU A 199 11.81 -1.40 -3.99
CA LEU A 199 13.02 -1.88 -4.68
C LEU A 199 13.14 -3.40 -4.83
N PRO A 200 12.75 -4.24 -3.84
CA PRO A 200 12.75 -5.69 -4.03
C PRO A 200 11.87 -6.18 -5.18
N ARG A 201 10.72 -5.52 -5.41
CA ARG A 201 9.76 -5.87 -6.48
C ARG A 201 10.22 -5.36 -7.84
N VAL A 202 10.87 -4.18 -7.86
CA VAL A 202 11.58 -3.68 -9.04
C VAL A 202 12.70 -4.65 -9.45
N ALA A 203 13.51 -5.13 -8.50
CA ALA A 203 14.54 -6.13 -8.78
C ALA A 203 13.95 -7.42 -9.35
N ARG A 204 12.84 -7.92 -8.78
CA ARG A 204 12.12 -9.10 -9.30
C ARG A 204 11.63 -8.89 -10.73
N ALA A 205 11.10 -7.72 -11.07
CA ALA A 205 10.71 -7.38 -12.44
C ALA A 205 11.92 -7.33 -13.41
N LEU A 206 13.03 -6.72 -12.99
CA LEU A 206 14.26 -6.61 -13.79
C LEU A 206 14.92 -7.97 -14.07
N GLU A 207 14.73 -8.95 -13.18
CA GLU A 207 15.20 -10.33 -13.32
C GLU A 207 14.36 -11.20 -14.25
N SER A 208 13.15 -10.76 -14.62
CA SER A 208 12.21 -11.56 -15.39
C SER A 208 12.81 -12.03 -16.73
N ALA A 209 12.42 -13.22 -17.20
CA ALA A 209 12.73 -13.67 -18.55
C ALA A 209 11.86 -12.98 -19.62
N ASP A 210 10.71 -12.44 -19.22
CA ASP A 210 9.83 -11.66 -20.08
C ASP A 210 10.42 -10.26 -20.34
N ALA A 211 10.52 -9.90 -21.62
CA ALA A 211 11.07 -8.62 -22.05
C ALA A 211 10.21 -7.43 -21.65
N GLU A 212 8.88 -7.59 -21.65
CA GLU A 212 7.96 -6.52 -21.27
C GLU A 212 8.02 -6.26 -19.77
N LEU A 213 7.91 -7.31 -18.95
CA LEU A 213 8.06 -7.19 -17.49
C LEU A 213 9.44 -6.60 -17.09
N ARG A 214 10.53 -6.98 -17.78
CA ARG A 214 11.83 -6.34 -17.57
C ARG A 214 11.85 -4.86 -17.93
N HIS A 215 11.19 -4.48 -19.03
CA HIS A 215 11.09 -3.08 -19.43
C HIS A 215 10.30 -2.27 -18.39
N GLN A 216 9.17 -2.79 -17.93
CA GLN A 216 8.38 -2.18 -16.87
C GLN A 216 9.17 -2.07 -15.56
N GLY A 217 10.03 -3.05 -15.26
CA GLY A 217 11.01 -2.97 -14.17
C GLY A 217 11.99 -1.78 -14.31
N ARG A 218 12.48 -1.48 -15.52
CA ARG A 218 13.31 -0.28 -15.76
C ARG A 218 12.53 1.01 -15.55
N VAL A 219 11.31 1.08 -16.09
CA VAL A 219 10.43 2.25 -15.92
C VAL A 219 10.14 2.49 -14.44
N ALA A 220 9.81 1.44 -13.68
CA ALA A 220 9.60 1.55 -12.24
C ALA A 220 10.87 2.02 -11.52
N LEU A 221 12.05 1.50 -11.87
CA LEU A 221 13.32 1.94 -11.29
C LEU A 221 13.60 3.43 -11.56
N ALA A 222 13.29 3.91 -12.77
CA ALA A 222 13.40 5.32 -13.13
C ALA A 222 12.52 6.21 -12.22
N HIS A 223 11.27 5.79 -11.98
CA HIS A 223 10.39 6.46 -11.02
C HIS A 223 10.93 6.43 -9.59
N VAL A 224 11.50 5.31 -9.13
CA VAL A 224 12.12 5.24 -7.81
C VAL A 224 13.28 6.23 -7.68
N ALA A 225 14.13 6.31 -8.70
CA ALA A 225 15.24 7.26 -8.75
C ALA A 225 14.74 8.71 -8.68
N ARG A 226 13.71 9.05 -9.45
CA ARG A 226 13.14 10.40 -9.51
C ARG A 226 12.47 10.83 -8.20
N LEU A 227 11.65 9.95 -7.62
CA LEU A 227 10.81 10.28 -6.47
C LEU A 227 11.54 10.09 -5.14
N HIS A 228 12.31 9.01 -5.00
CA HIS A 228 12.98 8.66 -3.74
C HIS A 228 14.49 8.94 -3.74
N ARG A 229 15.06 9.35 -4.88
CA ARG A 229 16.49 9.72 -5.02
C ARG A 229 17.43 8.64 -4.50
N THR A 230 17.03 7.39 -4.68
CA THR A 230 17.74 6.22 -4.16
C THR A 230 17.63 5.05 -5.12
N VAL A 231 18.52 4.09 -4.92
CA VAL A 231 18.57 2.80 -5.60
C VAL A 231 19.32 1.82 -4.71
N ASP A 232 18.96 0.53 -4.77
CA ASP A 232 19.72 -0.51 -4.08
C ASP A 232 20.78 -1.15 -4.99
N ARG A 233 21.68 -1.89 -4.35
CA ARG A 233 22.79 -2.54 -5.05
C ARG A 233 22.31 -3.61 -6.03
N ARG A 234 21.25 -4.36 -5.68
CA ARG A 234 20.72 -5.44 -6.51
C ARG A 234 20.17 -4.89 -7.82
N CYS A 235 19.37 -3.82 -7.77
CA CYS A 235 18.84 -3.15 -8.96
C CYS A 235 19.97 -2.63 -9.85
N LEU A 236 21.04 -2.05 -9.28
CA LEU A 236 22.20 -1.62 -10.07
C LEU A 236 22.93 -2.78 -10.76
N GLU A 237 23.07 -3.92 -10.07
CA GLU A 237 23.71 -5.12 -10.63
C GLU A 237 22.88 -5.71 -11.78
N LEU A 238 21.57 -5.80 -11.60
CA LEU A 238 20.64 -6.25 -12.64
C LEU A 238 20.63 -5.27 -13.80
N LEU A 239 20.49 -3.98 -13.52
CA LEU A 239 20.50 -2.94 -14.53
C LEU A 239 21.77 -3.03 -15.36
N ARG A 240 22.95 -3.26 -14.76
CA ARG A 240 24.24 -3.38 -15.46
C ARG A 240 24.26 -4.42 -16.58
N SER A 241 23.51 -5.51 -16.43
CA SER A 241 23.39 -6.55 -17.47
C SER A 241 22.47 -6.18 -18.64
N GLN A 242 21.73 -5.08 -18.54
CA GLN A 242 20.78 -4.63 -19.56
C GLN A 242 21.42 -3.65 -20.57
N PRO A 243 20.79 -3.44 -21.75
CA PRO A 243 21.23 -2.42 -22.71
C PRO A 243 21.33 -1.03 -22.07
N ARG A 244 22.37 -0.28 -22.45
CA ARG A 244 22.64 1.08 -21.98
C ARG A 244 21.70 2.11 -22.63
N GLY A 245 21.62 3.30 -22.03
CA GLY A 245 20.84 4.43 -22.56
C GLY A 245 19.33 4.23 -22.39
N ASN A 246 18.94 3.54 -21.33
CA ASN A 246 17.54 3.35 -20.97
C ASN A 246 17.09 4.40 -19.95
N GLU A 247 15.78 4.50 -19.74
CA GLU A 247 15.17 5.53 -18.89
C GLU A 247 15.67 5.49 -17.43
N ALA A 248 16.00 4.30 -16.93
CA ALA A 248 16.56 4.15 -15.59
C ALA A 248 18.00 4.67 -15.50
N ASP A 249 18.82 4.48 -16.55
CA ASP A 249 20.19 5.01 -16.57
C ASP A 249 20.19 6.54 -16.47
N ASP A 250 19.28 7.20 -17.19
CA ASP A 250 19.14 8.67 -17.23
C ASP A 250 18.61 9.23 -15.91
N ASP A 251 17.56 8.63 -15.36
CA ASP A 251 16.97 9.10 -14.11
C ASP A 251 17.88 8.81 -12.91
N LEU A 252 18.56 7.66 -12.87
CA LEU A 252 19.55 7.39 -11.84
C LEU A 252 20.66 8.43 -11.86
N TRP A 253 21.18 8.76 -13.04
CA TRP A 253 22.21 9.79 -13.20
C TRP A 253 21.73 11.19 -12.80
N SER A 254 20.47 11.51 -13.10
CA SER A 254 19.90 12.84 -12.87
C SER A 254 19.51 13.08 -11.41
N TYR A 255 18.98 12.07 -10.72
CA TYR A 255 18.31 12.26 -9.42
C TYR A 255 19.00 11.60 -8.23
N VAL A 256 19.74 10.51 -8.43
CA VAL A 256 20.45 9.85 -7.33
C VAL A 256 21.78 10.56 -7.07
N PRO A 257 22.15 10.81 -5.79
CA PRO A 257 23.44 11.42 -5.47
C PRO A 257 24.60 10.65 -6.12
N HIS A 258 25.41 11.32 -6.95
CA HIS A 258 26.41 10.64 -7.78
C HIS A 258 27.45 9.81 -7.01
N ARG A 259 27.71 10.16 -5.74
CA ARG A 259 28.56 9.37 -4.81
C ARG A 259 28.01 7.97 -4.50
N ARG A 260 26.72 7.73 -4.74
CA ARG A 260 26.05 6.43 -4.59
C ARG A 260 25.97 5.65 -5.91
N LEU A 261 26.36 6.27 -7.03
CA LEU A 261 26.31 5.66 -8.34
C LEU A 261 27.62 4.93 -8.66
N PRO A 262 27.55 3.76 -9.32
CA PRO A 262 28.73 3.00 -9.67
C PRO A 262 29.49 3.64 -10.85
N MET A 263 30.81 3.45 -10.88
CA MET A 263 31.69 4.03 -11.90
C MET A 263 31.33 3.67 -13.35
N TRP A 264 30.69 2.52 -13.59
CA TRP A 264 30.28 2.14 -14.93
C TRP A 264 29.20 3.08 -15.48
N LEU A 265 28.30 3.58 -14.64
CA LEU A 265 27.24 4.50 -15.03
C LEU A 265 27.83 5.89 -15.33
N TRP A 266 28.80 6.32 -14.51
CA TRP A 266 29.60 7.52 -14.77
C TRP A 266 30.28 7.49 -16.14
N ARG A 267 30.94 6.37 -16.47
CA ARG A 267 31.65 6.21 -17.75
C ARG A 267 30.72 6.33 -18.94
N HIS A 268 29.52 5.77 -18.85
CA HIS A 268 28.51 5.84 -19.91
C HIS A 268 28.07 7.28 -20.15
N HIS A 269 27.62 7.98 -19.10
CA HIS A 269 27.11 9.36 -19.21
C HIS A 269 28.17 10.38 -19.59
N LEU A 270 29.41 10.21 -19.10
CA LEU A 270 30.50 11.10 -19.49
C LEU A 270 30.89 10.91 -20.97
N ALA A 271 30.88 9.66 -21.46
CA ALA A 271 31.14 9.37 -22.87
C ALA A 271 30.05 9.98 -23.77
N GLU A 272 28.78 9.88 -23.40
CA GLU A 272 27.68 10.49 -24.16
C GLU A 272 27.77 12.02 -24.19
N ARG A 273 28.06 12.67 -23.06
CA ARG A 273 28.27 14.12 -23.02
C ARG A 273 29.44 14.57 -23.90
N LEU A 274 30.54 13.84 -23.89
CA LEU A 274 31.70 14.14 -24.74
C LEU A 274 31.38 13.93 -26.22
N MET A 275 30.69 12.84 -26.58
CA MET A 275 30.26 12.60 -27.96
C MET A 275 29.28 13.67 -28.44
N TRP A 276 28.36 14.11 -27.59
CA TRP A 276 27.41 15.19 -27.92
C TRP A 276 28.15 16.50 -28.21
N GLN A 277 29.08 16.91 -27.33
CA GLN A 277 29.88 18.12 -27.55
C GLN A 277 30.73 18.05 -28.83
N LEU A 278 31.31 16.88 -29.13
CA LEU A 278 32.04 16.69 -30.38
C LEU A 278 31.10 16.83 -31.58
N ARG A 279 29.95 16.12 -31.58
CA ARG A 279 28.99 16.16 -32.68
C ARG A 279 28.40 17.55 -32.92
N ASP A 280 28.14 18.30 -31.86
CA ASP A 280 27.62 19.67 -31.95
C ASP A 280 28.66 20.61 -32.57
N ARG A 281 29.93 20.45 -32.19
CA ARG A 281 31.06 21.20 -32.79
C ARG A 281 31.37 20.83 -34.24
N TRP A 282 30.93 19.68 -34.73
CA TRP A 282 31.06 19.27 -36.14
C TRP A 282 29.86 19.69 -37.01
N ARG A 283 28.77 20.18 -36.41
CA ARG A 283 27.58 20.69 -37.10
C ARG A 283 27.49 22.22 -37.16
N ALA A 284 28.35 22.92 -36.41
CA ALA A 284 28.56 24.36 -36.46
C ALA A 284 29.73 24.70 -37.40
#